data_AF-A0AAP6SFU5-F1
#
_entry.id   AF-A0AAP6SFU5-F1
#
_cell.length_a   1.000
_cell.length_b   1.000
_cell.length_c   1.000
_cell.angle_alpha   90.00
_cell.angle_beta   90.00
_cell.angle_gamma   90.00
#
_symmetry.space_group_name_H-M   'P 1'
#
loop_
_entity.id
_entity.type
_entity.pdbx_description
1 polymer ?
#
loop_
_entity_poly.entity_id
_entity_poly.type
_entity_poly.pdbx_seq_one_letter_code
_entity_poly.pdbx_strand_id
1 'polypeptide(L)'
;MNKKVIKAMYDYIVSKDHIRPILMGVHFEKERCYATDTHILAVYKYGSEKFDGQTVSVNGEKIKGNYPAIDRIIPKKLINPLKVDFRQLRAACSWWAKQSDHNPDDQVVLNGTVLNIRYLSRMLYLFSLTAELGSLTFYLNADASRPVVAVSENLTTLLMPCQLDDESRIDDERIDSELITVSYANLINTYALEICRPKVKKSEPMGWL
;
A
#
# COMPACT_ATOMS: atom_id res chain seq x y z
N MET A 1 -13.32 -16.83 4.80
CA MET A 1 -12.09 -16.26 4.18
C MET A 1 -12.41 -15.70 2.80
N ASN A 2 -12.26 -14.39 2.59
CA ASN A 2 -12.50 -13.74 1.29
C ASN A 2 -11.34 -14.04 0.32
N LYS A 3 -11.60 -14.83 -0.72
CA LYS A 3 -10.59 -15.21 -1.73
C LYS A 3 -9.96 -14.01 -2.45
N LYS A 4 -10.70 -12.90 -2.60
CA LYS A 4 -10.18 -11.68 -3.25
C LYS A 4 -9.07 -11.03 -2.42
N VAL A 5 -9.19 -11.04 -1.09
CA VAL A 5 -8.18 -10.50 -0.18
C VAL A 5 -6.90 -11.32 -0.27
N ILE A 6 -6.99 -12.65 -0.18
CA ILE A 6 -5.83 -13.55 -0.30
C ILE A 6 -5.13 -13.37 -1.64
N LYS A 7 -5.90 -13.31 -2.75
CA LYS A 7 -5.33 -13.05 -4.08
C LYS A 7 -4.60 -11.71 -4.11
N ALA A 8 -5.21 -10.65 -3.56
CA ALA A 8 -4.57 -9.35 -3.48
C ALA A 8 -3.30 -9.34 -2.61
N MET A 9 -3.23 -10.15 -1.56
CA MET A 9 -1.99 -10.31 -0.78
C MET A 9 -0.87 -10.91 -1.64
N TYR A 10 -1.16 -11.93 -2.45
CA TYR A 10 -0.19 -12.48 -3.39
C TYR A 10 0.18 -11.49 -4.50
N ASP A 11 -0.77 -10.71 -5.02
CA ASP A 11 -0.51 -9.81 -6.13
C ASP A 11 0.29 -8.58 -5.69
N TYR A 12 0.03 -8.06 -4.49
CA TYR A 12 0.48 -6.72 -4.09
C TYR A 12 1.33 -6.64 -2.82
N ILE A 13 1.32 -7.66 -1.95
CA ILE A 13 1.90 -7.57 -0.60
C ILE A 13 3.10 -8.50 -0.40
N VAL A 14 3.06 -9.73 -0.94
CA VAL A 14 4.20 -10.64 -0.83
C VAL A 14 5.41 -10.09 -1.58
N SER A 15 6.60 -10.40 -1.08
CA SER A 15 7.85 -10.08 -1.76
C SER A 15 7.90 -10.73 -3.14
N LYS A 16 8.49 -10.01 -4.11
CA LYS A 16 8.85 -10.54 -5.44
C LYS A 16 10.34 -10.83 -5.58
N ASP A 17 11.10 -10.57 -4.52
CA ASP A 17 12.53 -10.81 -4.45
C ASP A 17 12.82 -12.27 -4.03
N HIS A 18 13.71 -12.92 -4.79
CA HIS A 18 14.16 -14.29 -4.55
C HIS A 18 15.18 -14.42 -3.41
N ILE A 19 15.73 -13.32 -2.90
CA ILE A 19 16.68 -13.34 -1.76
C ILE A 19 16.01 -13.85 -0.49
N ARG A 20 14.71 -13.58 -0.30
CA ARG A 20 13.94 -14.02 0.88
C ARG A 20 12.70 -14.82 0.46
N PRO A 21 12.86 -16.09 0.03
CA PRO A 21 11.75 -16.89 -0.50
C PRO A 21 10.56 -17.02 0.45
N ILE A 22 10.82 -17.05 1.77
CA ILE A 22 9.78 -17.14 2.79
C ILE A 22 8.78 -15.97 2.75
N LEU A 23 9.16 -14.80 2.21
CA LEU A 23 8.30 -13.63 2.07
C LEU A 23 7.50 -13.63 0.77
N MET A 24 7.73 -14.58 -0.14
CA MET A 24 7.01 -14.69 -1.41
C MET A 24 5.65 -15.40 -1.28
N GLY A 25 5.28 -15.81 -0.06
CA GLY A 25 4.02 -16.47 0.25
C GLY A 25 3.23 -15.79 1.36
N VAL A 26 1.99 -16.26 1.55
CA VAL A 26 1.13 -15.86 2.68
C VAL A 26 1.36 -16.85 3.81
N HIS A 27 1.66 -16.35 5.00
CA HIS A 27 1.75 -17.15 6.20
C HIS A 27 0.37 -17.30 6.84
N PHE A 28 0.01 -18.53 7.20
CA PHE A 28 -1.25 -18.86 7.83
C PHE A 28 -1.04 -19.27 9.28
N GLU A 29 -1.86 -18.69 10.15
CA GLU A 29 -2.14 -19.20 11.48
C GLU A 29 -3.60 -19.68 11.51
N LYS A 30 -4.01 -20.28 12.63
CA LYS A 30 -5.40 -20.72 12.84
C LYS A 30 -6.43 -19.61 12.63
N GLU A 31 -6.19 -18.42 13.18
CA GLU A 31 -7.18 -17.33 13.24
C GLU A 31 -6.92 -16.18 12.27
N ARG A 32 -5.70 -16.09 11.73
CA ARG A 32 -5.30 -15.02 10.82
C ARG A 32 -4.31 -15.50 9.77
N CYS A 33 -4.13 -14.71 8.72
CA CYS A 33 -3.04 -14.89 7.78
C CYS A 33 -2.40 -13.55 7.45
N TYR A 34 -1.12 -13.56 7.07
CA TYR A 34 -0.38 -12.34 6.82
C TYR A 34 0.69 -12.47 5.75
N ALA A 35 1.02 -11.34 5.14
CA ALA A 35 2.05 -11.22 4.10
C ALA A 35 2.79 -9.89 4.24
N THR A 36 4.06 -9.87 3.84
CA THR A 36 4.88 -8.65 3.79
C THR A 36 5.96 -8.73 2.72
N ASP A 37 6.32 -7.58 2.17
CA ASP A 37 7.50 -7.36 1.32
C ASP A 37 8.54 -6.48 2.02
N THR A 38 8.45 -6.35 3.36
CA THR A 38 9.22 -5.46 4.25
C THR A 38 8.85 -3.98 4.23
N HIS A 39 8.15 -3.49 3.21
CA HIS A 39 7.67 -2.11 3.15
C HIS A 39 6.20 -2.01 3.58
N ILE A 40 5.42 -3.02 3.23
CA ILE A 40 4.02 -3.17 3.65
C ILE A 40 3.84 -4.52 4.36
N LEU A 41 3.05 -4.53 5.43
CA LEU A 41 2.55 -5.75 6.07
C LEU A 41 1.02 -5.71 6.03
N ALA A 42 0.40 -6.81 5.64
CA ALA A 42 -1.04 -6.99 5.74
C ALA A 42 -1.36 -8.21 6.61
N VAL A 43 -2.21 -8.01 7.61
CA VAL A 43 -2.77 -9.05 8.48
C VAL A 43 -4.28 -9.10 8.22
N TYR A 44 -4.75 -10.23 7.71
CA TYR A 44 -6.15 -10.52 7.52
C TYR A 44 -6.63 -11.44 8.63
N LYS A 45 -7.64 -11.02 9.40
CA LYS A 45 -8.13 -11.71 10.60
C LYS A 45 -9.01 -12.93 10.28
N TYR A 46 -8.58 -13.71 9.29
CA TYR A 46 -9.12 -15.02 8.96
C TYR A 46 -7.98 -15.95 8.60
N GLY A 47 -7.85 -17.05 9.33
CA GLY A 47 -6.79 -18.03 9.17
C GLY A 47 -7.22 -19.32 8.49
N SER A 48 -6.41 -20.36 8.67
CA SER A 48 -6.69 -21.71 8.19
C SER A 48 -6.07 -22.75 9.11
N GLU A 49 -6.90 -23.57 9.75
CA GLU A 49 -6.44 -24.72 10.54
C GLU A 49 -5.57 -25.70 9.73
N LYS A 50 -5.88 -25.87 8.44
CA LYS A 50 -5.14 -26.76 7.54
C LYS A 50 -3.68 -26.31 7.33
N PHE A 51 -3.45 -25.00 7.34
CA PHE A 51 -2.15 -24.40 7.04
C PHE A 51 -1.55 -23.70 8.25
N ASP A 52 -2.01 -24.01 9.46
CA ASP A 52 -1.53 -23.37 10.68
C ASP A 52 0.00 -23.53 10.83
N GLY A 53 0.68 -22.41 11.03
CA GLY A 53 2.14 -22.29 11.09
C GLY A 53 2.86 -22.43 9.74
N GLN A 54 2.16 -22.39 8.61
CA GLN A 54 2.75 -22.63 7.29
C GLN A 54 2.68 -21.41 6.39
N THR A 55 3.74 -21.22 5.60
CA THR A 55 3.75 -20.26 4.50
C THR A 55 3.44 -20.97 3.19
N VAL A 56 2.45 -20.46 2.46
CA VAL A 56 1.96 -21.06 1.21
C VAL A 56 2.22 -20.09 0.06
N SER A 57 2.71 -20.60 -1.07
CA SER A 57 2.91 -19.85 -2.30
C SER A 57 1.59 -19.66 -3.05
N VAL A 58 1.58 -18.79 -4.07
CA VAL A 58 0.42 -18.58 -4.94
C VAL A 58 -0.04 -19.87 -5.64
N ASN A 59 0.87 -20.83 -5.84
CA ASN A 59 0.59 -22.12 -6.46
C ASN A 59 0.09 -23.18 -5.46
N GLY A 60 -0.01 -22.84 -4.16
CA GLY A 60 -0.39 -23.77 -3.11
C GLY A 60 0.76 -24.60 -2.54
N GLU A 61 2.00 -24.30 -2.91
CA GLU A 61 3.18 -25.02 -2.44
C GLU A 61 3.66 -24.47 -1.09
N LYS A 62 4.14 -25.35 -0.22
CA LYS A 62 4.69 -24.94 1.09
C LYS A 62 6.09 -24.36 0.91
N ILE A 63 6.30 -23.15 1.40
CA ILE A 63 7.62 -22.51 1.42
C ILE A 63 8.29 -22.82 2.75
N LYS A 64 9.45 -23.47 2.71
CA LYS A 64 10.22 -23.81 3.91
C LYS A 64 10.91 -22.56 4.49
N GLY A 65 10.95 -22.47 5.82
CA GLY A 65 11.64 -21.40 6.55
C GLY A 65 10.81 -20.88 7.71
N ASN A 66 11.42 -19.98 8.49
CA ASN A 66 10.75 -19.31 9.60
C ASN A 66 10.26 -17.94 9.13
N TYR A 67 8.94 -17.73 9.16
CA TYR A 67 8.39 -16.41 8.87
C TYR A 67 8.73 -15.42 9.99
N PRO A 68 9.00 -14.14 9.69
CA PRO A 68 9.24 -13.14 10.73
C PRO A 68 8.13 -13.06 11.77
N ALA A 69 8.50 -12.81 13.03
CA ALA A 69 7.56 -12.61 14.13
C ALA A 69 6.89 -11.23 14.02
N ILE A 70 5.79 -11.14 13.25
CA ILE A 70 5.13 -9.87 12.91
C ILE A 70 4.56 -9.12 14.12
N ASP A 71 4.16 -9.81 15.19
CA ASP A 71 3.60 -9.17 16.38
C ASP A 71 4.59 -8.24 17.09
N ARG A 72 5.89 -8.43 16.84
CA ARG A 72 6.94 -7.57 17.40
C ARG A 72 7.00 -6.19 16.75
N ILE A 73 6.50 -6.05 15.52
CA ILE A 73 6.56 -4.80 14.76
C ILE A 73 5.24 -4.02 14.78
N ILE A 74 4.15 -4.63 15.24
CA ILE A 74 2.86 -3.94 15.40
C ILE A 74 2.95 -2.99 16.60
N PRO A 75 2.77 -1.67 16.40
CA PRO A 75 2.80 -0.70 17.49
C PRO A 75 1.73 -1.02 18.54
N LYS A 76 2.13 -1.11 19.81
CA LYS A 76 1.22 -1.38 20.93
C LYS A 76 0.33 -0.18 21.30
N LYS A 77 0.76 1.03 20.93
CA LYS A 77 0.03 2.27 21.14
C LYS A 77 -0.22 2.90 19.78
N LEU A 78 -1.50 3.12 19.49
CA LEU A 78 -1.97 3.79 18.27
C LEU A 78 -2.36 5.21 18.65
N ILE A 79 -1.73 6.19 18.01
CA ILE A 79 -1.89 7.62 18.30
C ILE A 79 -2.12 8.39 16.99
N ASN A 80 -2.57 9.63 17.08
CA ASN A 80 -2.80 10.55 15.97
C ASN A 80 -3.60 9.95 14.79
N PRO A 81 -4.90 9.65 15.00
CA PRO A 81 -5.75 9.17 13.92
C PRO A 81 -5.89 10.23 12.83
N LEU A 82 -5.55 9.86 11.60
CA LEU A 82 -5.71 10.67 10.41
C LEU A 82 -7.18 10.71 9.99
N LYS A 83 -7.70 11.91 9.76
CA LYS A 83 -9.07 12.14 9.27
C LYS A 83 -9.02 12.63 7.83
N VAL A 84 -9.25 11.72 6.88
CA VAL A 84 -9.35 12.02 5.44
C VAL A 84 -10.39 11.09 4.80
N ASP A 85 -10.87 11.45 3.61
CA ASP A 85 -11.66 10.51 2.81
C ASP A 85 -10.74 9.47 2.16
N PHE A 86 -10.70 8.26 2.74
CA PHE A 86 -9.88 7.16 2.22
C PHE A 86 -10.37 6.62 0.87
N ARG A 87 -11.63 6.83 0.49
CA ARG A 87 -12.12 6.48 -0.84
C ARG A 87 -11.52 7.44 -1.88
N GLN A 88 -11.55 8.74 -1.59
CA GLN A 88 -10.93 9.77 -2.43
C GLN A 88 -9.42 9.58 -2.53
N LEU A 89 -8.75 9.37 -1.39
CA LEU A 89 -7.29 9.13 -1.35
C LEU A 89 -6.91 7.89 -2.17
N ARG A 90 -7.63 6.77 -2.02
CA ARG A 90 -7.40 5.57 -2.84
C ARG A 90 -7.55 5.86 -4.33
N ALA A 91 -8.59 6.60 -4.71
CA ALA A 91 -8.86 6.93 -6.10
C ALA A 91 -7.76 7.81 -6.69
N ALA A 92 -7.29 8.82 -5.93
CA ALA A 92 -6.18 9.68 -6.29
C ALA A 92 -4.87 8.89 -6.46
N CYS A 93 -4.49 8.05 -5.48
CA CYS A 93 -3.28 7.21 -5.60
C CYS A 93 -3.37 6.24 -6.79
N SER A 94 -4.55 5.66 -7.05
CA SER A 94 -4.75 4.76 -8.19
C SER A 94 -4.69 5.48 -9.53
N TRP A 95 -5.16 6.73 -9.60
CA TRP A 95 -5.03 7.58 -10.77
C TRP A 95 -3.59 8.00 -11.00
N TRP A 96 -2.88 8.41 -9.95
CA TRP A 96 -1.47 8.82 -10.00
C TRP A 96 -0.58 7.74 -10.63
N ALA A 97 -0.72 6.50 -10.15
CA ALA A 97 0.04 5.36 -10.65
C ALA A 97 -0.26 4.96 -12.12
N LYS A 98 -1.22 5.61 -12.79
CA LYS A 98 -1.56 5.38 -14.20
C LYS A 98 -1.04 6.48 -15.13
N GLN A 99 -0.45 7.55 -14.60
CA GLN A 99 0.12 8.60 -15.43
C GLN A 99 1.37 8.09 -16.15
N SER A 100 1.62 8.62 -17.35
CA SER A 100 2.73 8.17 -18.21
C SER A 100 4.10 8.48 -17.62
N ASP A 101 4.18 9.55 -16.85
CA ASP A 101 5.38 10.08 -16.18
C ASP A 101 5.51 9.58 -14.73
N HIS A 102 4.63 8.69 -14.26
CA HIS A 102 4.70 8.24 -12.86
C HIS A 102 6.03 7.56 -12.56
N ASN A 103 6.59 7.85 -11.38
CA ASN A 103 7.71 7.10 -10.85
C ASN A 103 7.21 6.08 -9.80
N PRO A 104 7.69 4.82 -9.84
CA PRO A 104 7.51 3.83 -8.78
C PRO A 104 7.66 4.32 -7.34
N ASP A 105 8.58 5.26 -7.16
CA ASP A 105 9.05 5.77 -5.88
C ASP A 105 8.42 7.11 -5.52
N ASP A 106 7.46 7.62 -6.31
CA ASP A 106 6.69 8.84 -6.00
C ASP A 106 6.03 8.73 -4.61
N GLN A 107 6.05 9.85 -3.89
CA GLN A 107 5.71 9.93 -2.47
C GLN A 107 4.62 10.97 -2.21
N VAL A 108 3.87 10.77 -1.14
CA VAL A 108 2.88 11.72 -0.65
C VAL A 108 3.11 12.03 0.83
N VAL A 109 2.99 13.29 1.20
CA VAL A 109 3.05 13.76 2.58
C VAL A 109 1.64 13.81 3.16
N LEU A 110 1.38 12.98 4.18
CA LEU A 110 0.16 12.98 4.98
C LEU A 110 0.48 13.46 6.40
N ASN A 111 0.09 14.70 6.73
CA ASN A 111 0.28 15.30 8.06
C ASN A 111 1.71 15.13 8.60
N GLY A 112 2.71 15.47 7.77
CA GLY A 112 4.14 15.38 8.09
C GLY A 112 4.76 13.98 7.93
N THR A 113 3.98 12.94 7.62
CA THR A 113 4.51 11.60 7.34
C THR A 113 4.59 11.35 5.84
N VAL A 114 5.76 10.95 5.35
CA VAL A 114 5.99 10.69 3.93
C VAL A 114 5.76 9.22 3.62
N LEU A 115 4.91 8.94 2.64
CA LEU A 115 4.51 7.59 2.25
C LEU A 115 4.66 7.41 0.74
N ASN A 116 5.23 6.28 0.32
CA ASN A 116 5.23 5.91 -1.09
C ASN A 116 3.78 5.69 -1.60
N ILE A 117 3.42 6.36 -2.69
CA ILE A 117 2.05 6.37 -3.25
C ILE A 117 1.62 4.97 -3.69
N ARG A 118 2.53 4.18 -4.28
CA ARG A 118 2.24 2.82 -4.73
C ARG A 118 1.89 1.91 -3.56
N TYR A 119 2.68 1.92 -2.48
CA TYR A 119 2.39 1.07 -1.32
C TYR A 119 1.12 1.52 -0.60
N LEU A 120 0.89 2.84 -0.47
CA LEU A 120 -0.36 3.39 0.08
C LEU A 120 -1.57 2.94 -0.75
N SER A 121 -1.47 3.00 -2.09
CA SER A 121 -2.52 2.53 -3.01
C SER A 121 -2.84 1.05 -2.82
N ARG A 122 -1.82 0.20 -2.70
CA ARG A 122 -1.96 -1.25 -2.46
C ARG A 122 -2.62 -1.53 -1.11
N MET A 123 -2.22 -0.82 -0.06
CA MET A 123 -2.84 -0.92 1.26
C MET A 123 -4.34 -0.58 1.19
N LEU A 124 -4.69 0.60 0.67
CA LEU A 124 -6.08 1.05 0.57
C LEU A 124 -6.91 0.14 -0.33
N TYR A 125 -6.30 -0.49 -1.33
CA TYR A 125 -6.99 -1.48 -2.15
C TYR A 125 -7.46 -2.68 -1.33
N LEU A 126 -6.69 -3.18 -0.36
CA LEU A 126 -7.13 -4.29 0.49
C LEU A 126 -8.41 -3.94 1.27
N PHE A 127 -8.49 -2.76 1.88
CA PHE A 127 -9.69 -2.29 2.58
C PHE A 127 -10.88 -2.08 1.63
N SER A 128 -10.63 -1.77 0.36
CA SER A 128 -11.69 -1.66 -0.65
C SER A 128 -12.34 -3.02 -0.96
N LEU A 129 -11.58 -4.12 -0.85
CA LEU A 129 -12.08 -5.48 -1.11
C LEU A 129 -13.00 -6.01 -0.01
N THR A 130 -12.90 -5.43 1.18
CA THR A 130 -13.75 -5.72 2.35
C THR A 130 -14.82 -4.65 2.58
N ALA A 131 -14.89 -3.61 1.73
CA ALA A 131 -15.77 -2.45 1.87
C ALA A 131 -15.56 -1.64 3.17
N GLU A 132 -14.35 -1.70 3.75
CA GLU A 132 -14.02 -1.11 5.05
C GLU A 132 -13.36 0.27 4.96
N LEU A 133 -13.23 0.86 3.77
CA LEU A 133 -12.64 2.19 3.61
C LEU A 133 -13.36 3.28 4.44
N GLY A 134 -14.65 3.11 4.72
CA GLY A 134 -15.44 4.07 5.52
C GLY A 134 -15.31 3.87 7.04
N SER A 135 -14.87 2.70 7.49
CA SER A 135 -14.66 2.36 8.91
C SER A 135 -13.18 2.21 9.29
N LEU A 136 -12.28 2.40 8.32
CA LEU A 136 -10.84 2.38 8.50
C LEU A 136 -10.40 3.49 9.44
N THR A 137 -9.58 3.15 10.43
CA THR A 137 -8.82 4.14 11.19
C THR A 137 -7.34 4.03 10.82
N PHE A 138 -6.76 5.13 10.36
CA PHE A 138 -5.36 5.23 9.95
C PHE A 138 -4.61 6.04 10.99
N TYR A 139 -3.58 5.47 11.59
CA TYR A 139 -2.80 6.07 12.67
C TYR A 139 -1.41 6.44 12.16
N LEU A 140 -1.07 7.72 12.32
CA LEU A 140 0.26 8.23 12.08
C LEU A 140 1.04 8.19 13.39
N ASN A 141 2.23 7.61 13.39
CA ASN A 141 3.05 7.65 14.60
C ASN A 141 3.60 9.06 14.82
N ALA A 142 3.80 9.44 16.09
CA ALA A 142 4.41 10.74 16.43
C ALA A 142 5.86 10.85 15.91
N ASP A 143 6.53 9.72 15.80
CA ASP A 143 7.85 9.59 15.18
C ASP A 143 7.64 9.17 13.71
N ALA A 144 8.03 10.06 12.80
CA ALA A 144 7.87 9.88 11.36
C ALA A 144 8.71 8.73 10.77
N SER A 145 9.63 8.14 11.55
CA SER A 145 10.38 6.94 11.16
C SER A 145 9.65 5.62 11.47
N ARG A 146 8.56 5.67 12.25
CA ARG A 146 7.80 4.48 12.66
C ARG A 146 6.70 4.13 11.67
N PRO A 147 6.37 2.83 11.53
CA PRO A 147 5.34 2.38 10.60
C PRO A 147 3.99 3.05 10.88
N VAL A 148 3.30 3.50 9.84
CA VAL A 148 1.90 3.90 9.96
C VAL A 148 1.02 2.66 10.02
N VAL A 149 -0.09 2.73 10.75
CA VAL A 149 -0.96 1.58 11.00
C VAL A 149 -2.38 1.88 10.55
N ALA A 150 -2.95 1.05 9.70
CA ALA A 150 -4.35 1.12 9.31
C ALA A 150 -5.11 -0.09 9.85
N VAL A 151 -6.22 0.14 10.55
CA VAL A 151 -7.00 -0.89 11.24
C VAL A 151 -8.46 -0.82 10.81
N SER A 152 -9.03 -1.98 10.51
CA SER A 152 -10.48 -2.22 10.36
C SER A 152 -10.90 -3.45 11.17
N GLU A 153 -12.17 -3.84 11.05
CA GLU A 153 -12.69 -5.07 11.63
C GLU A 153 -11.89 -6.28 11.15
N ASN A 154 -11.67 -6.40 9.83
CA ASN A 154 -11.09 -7.59 9.21
C ASN A 154 -9.59 -7.49 8.91
N LEU A 155 -9.04 -6.28 8.83
CA LEU A 155 -7.65 -6.04 8.40
C LEU A 155 -6.87 -5.20 9.40
N THR A 156 -5.58 -5.48 9.47
CA THR A 156 -4.58 -4.61 10.09
C THR A 156 -3.39 -4.56 9.15
N THR A 157 -3.01 -3.36 8.72
CA THR A 157 -1.93 -3.18 7.77
C THR A 157 -0.94 -2.15 8.29
N LEU A 158 0.35 -2.40 8.05
CA LEU A 158 1.41 -1.46 8.36
C LEU A 158 2.08 -1.01 7.07
N LEU A 159 2.50 0.24 7.02
CA LEU A 159 3.32 0.78 5.94
C LEU A 159 4.51 1.50 6.54
N MET A 160 5.69 1.18 6.04
CA MET A 160 6.91 1.88 6.41
C MET A 160 6.91 3.28 5.77
N PRO A 161 7.18 4.33 6.55
CA PRO A 161 7.35 5.68 6.00
C PRO A 161 8.65 5.78 5.19
N CYS A 162 8.68 6.74 4.28
CA CYS A 162 9.88 7.15 3.56
C CYS A 162 10.60 8.24 4.36
N GLN A 163 11.92 8.30 4.24
CA GLN A 163 12.68 9.44 4.73
C GLN A 163 12.62 10.56 3.69
N LEU A 164 12.44 11.78 4.19
CA LEU A 164 12.48 12.97 3.36
C LEU A 164 13.81 13.67 3.62
N ASP A 165 14.61 13.82 2.58
CA ASP A 165 15.91 14.47 2.69
C ASP A 165 15.78 16.00 2.71
N ASP A 166 14.80 16.54 2.00
CA ASP A 166 14.56 17.98 1.88
C ASP A 166 13.06 18.30 1.73
N GLU A 167 12.53 19.09 2.66
CA GLU A 167 11.14 19.56 2.64
C GLU A 167 10.87 20.58 1.53
N SER A 168 11.89 21.29 1.03
CA SER A 168 11.68 22.27 -0.04
C SER A 168 11.26 21.62 -1.35
N ARG A 169 11.50 20.31 -1.49
CA ARG A 169 11.15 19.52 -2.69
C ARG A 169 9.70 19.06 -2.71
N ILE A 170 8.91 19.36 -1.68
CA ILE A 170 7.49 19.02 -1.65
C ILE A 170 6.75 19.93 -2.61
N ASP A 171 5.98 19.32 -3.53
CA ASP A 171 5.22 20.01 -4.58
C ASP A 171 6.07 20.78 -5.61
N ASP A 172 7.37 20.48 -5.68
CA ASP A 172 8.24 20.98 -6.74
C ASP A 172 7.89 20.38 -8.12
N GLU A 173 8.31 21.07 -9.18
CA GLU A 173 8.12 20.59 -10.54
C GLU A 173 8.89 19.29 -10.80
N ARG A 174 8.25 18.35 -11.49
CA ARG A 174 8.88 17.08 -11.86
C ARG A 174 10.01 17.35 -12.85
N ILE A 175 11.24 17.01 -12.44
CA ILE A 175 12.37 16.85 -13.35
C ILE A 175 12.28 15.43 -13.95
N ASP A 176 12.45 15.30 -15.26
CA ASP A 176 12.21 14.06 -16.00
C ASP A 176 12.82 12.82 -15.32
N SER A 177 11.97 11.82 -15.06
CA SER A 177 12.30 10.53 -14.43
C SER A 177 12.75 10.57 -12.96
N GLU A 178 12.74 11.73 -12.30
CA GLU A 178 12.95 11.80 -10.85
C GLU A 178 11.69 11.41 -10.07
N LEU A 179 11.91 10.89 -8.85
CA LEU A 179 10.85 10.74 -7.87
C LEU A 179 10.36 12.12 -7.46
N ILE A 180 9.06 12.27 -7.24
CA ILE A 180 8.50 13.49 -6.67
C ILE A 180 7.79 13.21 -5.36
N THR A 181 7.82 14.22 -4.48
CA THR A 181 7.08 14.21 -3.23
C THR A 181 6.01 15.28 -3.32
N VAL A 182 4.75 14.88 -3.17
CA VAL A 182 3.62 15.81 -3.21
C VAL A 182 2.91 15.90 -1.88
N SER A 183 2.34 17.05 -1.56
CA SER A 183 1.43 17.16 -0.43
C SER A 183 0.12 16.43 -0.70
N TYR A 184 -0.57 16.01 0.36
CA TYR A 184 -1.93 15.47 0.26
C TYR A 184 -2.85 16.41 -0.53
N ALA A 185 -2.79 17.72 -0.24
CA ALA A 185 -3.64 18.71 -0.89
C ALA A 185 -3.39 18.76 -2.40
N ASN A 186 -2.13 18.80 -2.82
CA ASN A 186 -1.77 18.81 -4.23
C ASN A 186 -2.21 17.52 -4.92
N LEU A 187 -1.94 16.35 -4.34
CA LEU A 187 -2.39 15.05 -4.88
C LEU A 187 -3.90 15.01 -5.14
N ILE A 188 -4.71 15.47 -4.18
CA ILE A 188 -6.17 15.49 -4.33
C ILE A 188 -6.63 16.53 -5.35
N ASN A 189 -6.03 17.72 -5.35
CA ASN A 189 -6.38 18.79 -6.28
C ASN A 189 -6.03 18.41 -7.72
N THR A 190 -4.83 17.91 -7.97
CA THR A 190 -4.42 17.40 -9.29
C THR A 190 -5.35 16.30 -9.75
N TYR A 191 -5.66 15.33 -8.88
CA TYR A 191 -6.62 14.27 -9.21
C TYR A 191 -8.00 14.84 -9.61
N ALA A 192 -8.55 15.77 -8.83
CA ALA A 192 -9.87 16.34 -9.07
C ALA A 192 -9.92 17.17 -10.38
N LEU A 193 -8.85 17.90 -10.71
CA LEU A 193 -8.78 18.74 -11.91
C LEU A 193 -8.53 17.92 -13.18
N GLU A 194 -7.64 16.92 -13.11
CA GLU A 194 -7.18 16.18 -14.28
C GLU A 194 -8.09 14.99 -14.63
N ILE A 195 -8.80 14.38 -13.67
CA ILE A 195 -9.67 13.22 -13.96
C ILE A 195 -10.79 13.54 -14.97
N CYS A 196 -11.29 14.78 -14.94
CA CYS A 196 -12.36 15.23 -15.81
C CYS A 196 -11.85 15.69 -17.18
N ARG A 197 -10.53 15.79 -17.39
CA ARG A 197 -10.00 16.21 -18.69
C ARG A 197 -10.25 15.12 -19.74
N PRO A 198 -10.64 15.50 -20.97
CA PRO A 198 -10.75 14.55 -22.06
C PRO A 198 -9.40 13.85 -22.22
N LYS A 199 -9.38 12.52 -22.11
CA LYS A 199 -8.16 11.77 -22.40
C LYS A 199 -7.71 12.14 -23.80
N VAL A 200 -6.52 12.72 -23.93
CA VAL A 200 -5.90 12.94 -25.23
C VAL A 200 -5.91 11.57 -25.90
N LYS A 201 -6.67 11.43 -27.01
CA LYS A 201 -6.66 10.20 -27.79
C LYS A 201 -5.20 9.96 -28.13
N LYS A 202 -4.60 8.87 -27.61
CA LYS A 202 -3.31 8.41 -28.11
C LYS A 202 -3.48 8.35 -29.63
N SER A 203 -2.63 9.09 -30.36
CA SER A 203 -2.60 9.00 -31.82
C SER A 203 -2.64 7.53 -32.19
N GLU A 204 -3.57 7.14 -33.06
CA GLU A 204 -3.68 5.76 -33.50
C GLU A 204 -2.28 5.28 -33.93
N PRO A 205 -1.87 4.06 -33.54
CA PRO A 205 -0.68 3.49 -34.14
C PRO A 205 -0.95 3.46 -35.64
N MET A 206 -0.19 4.23 -36.42
CA MET A 206 -0.37 4.47 -37.85
C MET A 206 -1.34 5.60 -38.27
N GLY A 207 -1.60 6.64 -37.46
CA GLY A 207 -2.39 7.81 -37.90
C GLY A 207 -1.81 8.66 -39.06
N TRP A 208 -0.74 8.18 -39.70
CA TRP A 208 -0.09 8.76 -40.89
C TRP A 208 -0.03 7.78 -42.07
N LEU A 209 -0.67 6.61 -41.95
CA LEU A 209 -0.96 5.67 -43.05
C LEU A 209 -2.45 5.73 -43.38
#